data_AF-A0AAV5JCC3-F1
#
_entry.id   AF-A0AAV5JCC3-F1
#
_cell.length_a   1.000
_cell.length_b   1.000
_cell.length_c   1.000
_cell.angle_alpha   90.00
_cell.angle_beta   90.00
_cell.angle_gamma   90.00
#
_symmetry.space_group_name_H-M   'P 1'
#
loop_
_entity.id
_entity.type
_entity.pdbx_description
1 polymer ?
#
loop_
_entity_poly.entity_id
_entity_poly.type
_entity_poly.pdbx_seq_one_letter_code
_entity_poly.pdbx_strand_id
1 'polypeptide(L)'
;MALPAAIQRSATPSTAFSPFPLQRLSTFKNPSSSPSPSSTTTTSSSLFDSFACDPILSPFLSTSFSSTSFSAAALSSGSPASTAEHLLQAIHLLDSQLRSHVLSHHPLLLGQLSSLKNAELSLSTLRSSVSSLPSSLHRIRSELSDPHKAVLSKTVQLSNLHRTSELLSHSIRSIRLSKKLRELTSSAEAEPEKLDLTKAAQLHSEILSLCDEYDLAGIDVVDEELNAVKEIGSR
;
A
#
# COMPACT_ATOMS: atom_id res chain seq x y z
N MET A 1 18.62 58.72 -16.56
CA MET A 1 18.75 57.55 -17.44
C MET A 1 19.68 56.55 -16.77
N ALA A 2 19.12 55.52 -16.13
CA ALA A 2 19.84 54.33 -15.67
C ALA A 2 18.87 53.16 -15.75
N LEU A 3 19.25 52.11 -16.48
CA LEU A 3 18.47 50.92 -16.79
C LEU A 3 18.46 49.93 -15.62
N PRO A 4 17.43 49.09 -15.47
CA PRO A 4 17.34 48.13 -14.37
C PRO A 4 18.07 46.81 -14.67
N ALA A 5 18.68 46.25 -13.63
CA ALA A 5 19.38 44.98 -13.63
C ALA A 5 18.41 43.79 -13.73
N ALA A 6 18.82 42.79 -14.51
CA ALA A 6 18.09 41.56 -14.75
C ALA A 6 17.98 40.70 -13.48
N ILE A 7 16.75 40.26 -13.18
CA ILE A 7 16.43 39.30 -12.13
C ILE A 7 16.61 37.89 -12.70
N GLN A 8 17.68 37.22 -12.28
CA GLN A 8 17.85 35.77 -12.45
C GLN A 8 16.84 35.05 -11.55
N ARG A 9 15.86 34.36 -12.16
CA ARG A 9 14.97 33.42 -11.47
C ARG A 9 15.72 32.10 -11.30
N SER A 10 16.04 31.78 -10.05
CA SER A 10 16.61 30.50 -9.62
C SER A 10 15.62 29.35 -9.81
N ALA A 11 16.18 28.23 -10.25
CA ALA A 11 15.49 27.00 -10.60
C ALA A 11 14.74 26.38 -9.40
N THR A 12 13.53 25.92 -9.67
CA THR A 12 12.75 25.01 -8.83
C THR A 12 13.51 23.69 -8.64
N PRO A 13 13.59 23.10 -7.43
CA PRO A 13 14.02 21.72 -7.29
C PRO A 13 12.90 20.82 -7.84
N SER A 14 13.20 20.14 -8.93
CA SER A 14 12.37 19.07 -9.46
C SER A 14 12.24 17.98 -8.41
N THR A 15 11.09 17.91 -7.76
CA THR A 15 10.67 16.75 -6.97
C THR A 15 10.53 15.58 -7.95
N ALA A 16 11.62 14.83 -8.11
CA ALA A 16 11.61 13.54 -8.77
C ALA A 16 10.78 12.58 -7.91
N PHE A 17 9.47 12.56 -8.14
CA PHE A 17 8.62 11.44 -7.80
C PHE A 17 9.21 10.22 -8.51
N SER A 18 9.95 9.39 -7.77
CA SER A 18 10.33 8.06 -8.20
C SER A 18 9.04 7.23 -8.28
N PRO A 19 8.58 6.83 -9.47
CA PRO A 19 7.50 5.87 -9.55
C PRO A 19 8.06 4.53 -9.10
N PHE A 20 7.47 3.99 -8.03
CA PHE A 20 7.61 2.63 -7.54
C PHE A 20 7.86 1.61 -8.67
N PRO A 21 8.91 0.78 -8.62
CA PRO A 21 9.08 -0.32 -9.56
C PRO A 21 8.28 -1.53 -9.06
N LEU A 22 6.96 -1.39 -8.90
CA LEU A 22 6.05 -2.50 -8.55
C LEU A 22 5.44 -3.17 -9.79
N GLN A 23 5.97 -2.93 -10.99
CA GLN A 23 5.48 -3.50 -12.24
C GLN A 23 6.30 -4.66 -12.80
N ARG A 24 6.97 -5.45 -11.94
CA ARG A 24 7.68 -6.67 -12.40
C ARG A 24 7.22 -7.99 -11.79
N LEU A 25 6.03 -8.04 -11.18
CA LEU A 25 5.32 -9.30 -10.92
C LEU A 25 4.36 -9.67 -12.06
N SER A 26 4.84 -9.61 -13.31
CA SER A 26 4.11 -10.13 -14.48
C SER A 26 4.99 -11.08 -15.28
N THR A 27 5.62 -12.04 -14.59
CA THR A 27 6.20 -13.23 -15.21
C THR A 27 5.95 -14.47 -14.36
N PHE A 28 4.73 -14.64 -13.84
CA PHE A 28 4.21 -16.00 -13.59
C PHE A 28 3.55 -16.49 -14.88
N LYS A 29 4.37 -16.61 -15.94
CA LYS A 29 4.02 -17.48 -17.06
C LYS A 29 4.28 -18.89 -16.55
N ASN A 30 3.24 -19.46 -15.94
CA ASN A 30 3.16 -20.84 -15.51
C ASN A 30 3.58 -21.75 -16.69
N PRO A 31 4.74 -22.44 -16.66
CA PRO A 31 4.84 -23.69 -17.38
C PRO A 31 4.22 -24.74 -16.46
N SER A 32 2.89 -24.76 -16.33
CA SER A 32 2.19 -26.05 -16.15
C SER A 32 2.20 -26.80 -17.47
N SER A 33 3.38 -26.95 -18.04
CA SER A 33 3.77 -28.14 -18.74
C SER A 33 4.86 -28.69 -17.85
N SER A 34 4.44 -29.42 -16.81
CA SER A 34 5.24 -30.55 -16.38
C SER A 34 5.77 -31.23 -17.65
N PRO A 35 7.09 -31.31 -17.89
CA PRO A 35 7.55 -32.57 -18.45
C PRO A 35 7.22 -33.55 -17.33
N SER A 36 6.06 -34.20 -17.47
CA SER A 36 5.84 -35.47 -16.84
C SER A 36 7.15 -36.27 -16.96
N PRO A 37 7.67 -36.87 -15.89
CA PRO A 37 8.85 -37.71 -15.96
C PRO A 37 8.48 -39.04 -16.64
N SER A 38 8.01 -38.96 -17.88
CA SER A 38 7.41 -40.05 -18.65
C SER A 38 8.12 -40.31 -19.97
N SER A 39 9.31 -39.72 -20.19
CA SER A 39 10.12 -40.04 -21.39
C SER A 39 11.54 -40.54 -21.10
N THR A 40 12.07 -40.41 -19.88
CA THR A 40 13.41 -40.94 -19.51
C THR A 40 13.35 -42.11 -18.51
N THR A 41 12.29 -42.21 -17.72
CA THR A 41 11.99 -43.43 -16.95
C THR A 41 11.70 -44.60 -17.86
N THR A 42 11.07 -44.37 -19.02
CA THR A 42 10.68 -45.44 -19.96
C THR A 42 11.87 -46.24 -20.48
N THR A 43 13.03 -45.61 -20.69
CA THR A 43 14.22 -46.28 -21.24
C THR A 43 15.00 -47.05 -20.19
N SER A 44 15.09 -46.51 -18.97
CA SER A 44 15.71 -47.25 -17.86
C SER A 44 14.82 -48.40 -17.41
N SER A 45 13.50 -48.17 -17.29
CA SER A 45 12.54 -49.23 -16.97
C SER A 45 12.49 -50.31 -18.04
N SER A 46 12.57 -49.96 -19.34
CA SER A 46 12.57 -50.95 -20.42
C SER A 46 13.84 -51.80 -20.48
N LEU A 47 14.98 -51.28 -20.03
CA LEU A 47 16.22 -52.06 -19.92
C LEU A 47 16.22 -53.00 -18.72
N PHE A 48 15.75 -52.54 -17.56
CA PHE A 48 15.57 -53.44 -16.41
C PHE A 48 14.54 -54.52 -16.70
N ASP A 49 13.49 -54.22 -17.48
CA ASP A 49 12.51 -55.20 -17.96
C ASP A 49 13.13 -56.21 -18.95
N SER A 50 13.98 -55.74 -19.87
CA SER A 50 14.79 -56.61 -20.74
C SER A 50 15.75 -57.51 -19.97
N PHE A 51 16.37 -57.02 -18.90
CA PHE A 51 17.24 -57.80 -18.01
C PHE A 51 16.45 -58.78 -17.13
N ALA A 52 15.21 -58.44 -16.76
CA ALA A 52 14.32 -59.32 -16.03
C ALA A 52 13.83 -60.50 -16.88
N CYS A 53 13.68 -60.28 -18.19
CA CYS A 53 13.30 -61.32 -19.15
C CYS A 53 14.49 -62.24 -19.56
N ASP A 54 15.72 -61.82 -19.34
CA ASP A 54 16.91 -62.58 -19.74
C ASP A 54 17.28 -63.64 -18.67
N PRO A 55 17.34 -64.94 -19.02
CA PRO A 55 17.63 -66.01 -18.06
C PRO A 55 19.03 -65.93 -17.40
N ILE A 56 19.99 -65.26 -18.03
CA ILE A 56 21.36 -65.10 -17.49
C ILE A 56 21.43 -63.88 -16.56
N LEU A 57 20.65 -62.83 -16.84
CA LEU A 57 20.72 -61.55 -16.11
C LEU A 57 19.63 -61.41 -15.02
N SER A 58 18.50 -62.08 -15.17
CA SER A 58 17.39 -62.11 -14.20
C SER A 58 17.81 -62.57 -12.79
N PRO A 59 18.72 -63.57 -12.62
CA PRO A 59 19.21 -63.96 -11.30
C PRO A 59 19.90 -62.81 -10.54
N PHE A 60 20.48 -61.83 -11.23
CA PHE A 60 21.14 -60.67 -10.62
C PHE A 60 20.16 -59.63 -10.07
N LEU A 61 18.89 -59.65 -10.50
CA LEU A 61 17.85 -58.75 -10.01
C LEU A 61 17.17 -59.28 -8.74
N SER A 62 17.43 -60.54 -8.37
CA SER A 62 16.89 -61.15 -7.16
C SER A 62 17.73 -60.81 -5.92
N THR A 63 17.07 -60.52 -4.80
CA THR A 63 17.69 -60.20 -3.51
C THR A 63 18.50 -61.35 -2.91
N SER A 64 18.36 -62.58 -3.42
CA SER A 64 19.05 -63.78 -2.93
C SER A 64 20.14 -64.30 -3.88
N PHE A 65 20.77 -63.43 -4.67
CA PHE A 65 21.80 -63.81 -5.61
C PHE A 65 23.00 -64.50 -4.91
N SER A 66 23.38 -65.68 -5.39
CA SER A 66 24.53 -66.44 -4.90
C SER A 66 25.53 -66.67 -6.04
N SER A 67 26.70 -66.03 -5.94
CA SER A 67 27.78 -66.14 -6.93
C SER A 67 28.21 -67.60 -7.14
N THR A 68 28.26 -68.41 -6.09
CA THR A 68 28.64 -69.83 -6.16
C THR A 68 27.62 -70.65 -6.94
N SER A 69 26.32 -70.42 -6.73
CA SER A 69 25.25 -71.11 -7.45
C SER A 69 25.20 -70.70 -8.92
N PHE A 70 25.44 -69.42 -9.22
CA PHE A 70 25.49 -68.90 -10.58
C PHE A 70 26.69 -69.44 -11.36
N SER A 71 27.89 -69.41 -10.78
CA SER A 71 29.09 -69.97 -11.40
C SER A 71 28.99 -71.49 -11.59
N ALA A 72 28.40 -72.23 -10.65
CA ALA A 72 28.14 -73.66 -10.81
C ALA A 72 27.15 -73.95 -11.96
N ALA A 73 26.08 -73.16 -12.08
CA ALA A 73 25.13 -73.25 -13.20
C ALA A 73 25.78 -72.89 -14.55
N ALA A 74 26.66 -71.88 -14.59
CA ALA A 74 27.37 -71.48 -15.80
C ALA A 74 28.38 -72.55 -16.27
N LEU A 75 29.08 -73.21 -15.34
CA LEU A 75 29.97 -74.34 -15.64
C LEU A 75 29.19 -75.58 -16.09
N SER A 76 28.04 -75.86 -15.46
CA SER A 76 27.18 -76.99 -15.82
C SER A 76 26.46 -76.80 -17.16
N SER A 77 26.25 -75.55 -17.59
CA SER A 77 25.63 -75.19 -18.87
C SER A 77 26.58 -75.35 -20.07
N GLY A 78 27.86 -75.63 -19.84
CA GLY A 78 28.84 -76.01 -20.88
C GLY A 78 29.39 -74.86 -21.72
N SER A 79 28.97 -73.60 -21.49
CA SER A 79 29.48 -72.43 -22.21
C SER A 79 29.78 -71.23 -21.30
N PRO A 80 30.77 -71.35 -20.38
CA PRO A 80 31.14 -70.26 -19.47
C PRO A 80 31.69 -69.03 -20.21
N ALA A 81 32.38 -69.22 -21.35
CA ALA A 81 32.92 -68.12 -22.15
C ALA A 81 31.81 -67.22 -22.74
N SER A 82 30.74 -67.82 -23.27
CA SER A 82 29.60 -67.06 -23.81
C SER A 82 28.85 -66.29 -22.71
N THR A 83 28.70 -66.87 -21.52
CA THR A 83 28.10 -66.15 -20.38
C THR A 83 28.96 -64.97 -19.92
N ALA A 84 30.29 -65.10 -19.96
CA ALA A 84 31.21 -64.02 -19.59
C ALA A 84 31.17 -62.88 -20.63
N GLU A 85 31.17 -63.19 -21.93
CA GLU A 85 31.01 -62.21 -23.00
C GLU A 85 29.67 -61.47 -22.89
N HIS A 86 28.59 -62.21 -22.59
CA HIS A 86 27.26 -61.64 -22.39
C HIS A 86 27.20 -60.68 -21.18
N LEU A 87 27.85 -61.05 -20.07
CA LEU A 87 27.95 -60.17 -18.90
C LEU A 87 28.77 -58.90 -19.20
N LEU A 88 29.87 -59.03 -19.94
CA LEU A 88 30.66 -57.87 -20.37
C LEU A 88 29.82 -56.93 -21.26
N GLN A 89 29.05 -57.48 -22.19
CA GLN A 89 28.15 -56.70 -23.04
C GLN A 89 27.05 -56.01 -22.22
N ALA A 90 26.46 -56.69 -21.24
CA ALA A 90 25.48 -56.12 -20.33
C ALA A 90 26.07 -54.99 -19.46
N ILE A 91 27.30 -55.16 -18.96
CA ILE A 91 28.03 -54.13 -18.22
C ILE A 91 28.28 -52.91 -19.10
N HIS A 92 28.74 -53.10 -20.34
CA HIS A 92 28.95 -51.99 -21.27
C HIS A 92 27.65 -51.25 -21.60
N LEU A 93 26.53 -51.97 -21.73
CA LEU A 93 25.21 -51.39 -21.92
C LEU A 93 24.81 -50.55 -20.70
N LEU A 94 24.87 -51.11 -19.49
CA LEU A 94 24.57 -50.42 -18.24
C LEU A 94 25.43 -49.16 -18.06
N ASP A 95 26.72 -49.26 -18.34
CA ASP A 95 27.66 -48.15 -18.23
C ASP A 95 27.35 -47.03 -19.24
N SER A 96 26.98 -47.38 -20.48
CA SER A 96 26.55 -46.40 -21.48
C SER A 96 25.26 -45.67 -21.08
N GLN A 97 24.32 -46.38 -20.46
CA GLN A 97 23.02 -45.85 -20.04
C GLN A 97 23.12 -45.05 -18.75
N LEU A 98 23.98 -45.48 -17.82
CA LEU A 98 24.31 -44.70 -16.65
C LEU A 98 24.97 -43.38 -17.06
N ARG A 99 25.93 -43.41 -17.99
CA ARG A 99 26.54 -42.18 -18.53
C ARG A 99 25.51 -41.28 -19.21
N SER A 100 24.63 -41.81 -20.07
CA SER A 100 23.61 -41.00 -20.74
C SER A 100 22.59 -40.42 -19.75
N HIS A 101 22.21 -41.18 -18.73
CA HIS A 101 21.29 -40.74 -17.69
C HIS A 101 21.91 -39.66 -16.80
N VAL A 102 23.16 -39.85 -16.36
CA VAL A 102 23.90 -38.86 -15.58
C VAL A 102 24.07 -37.56 -16.37
N LEU A 103 24.46 -37.65 -17.65
CA LEU A 103 24.65 -36.48 -18.50
C LEU A 103 23.34 -35.75 -18.82
N SER A 104 22.23 -36.47 -18.96
CA SER A 104 20.91 -35.87 -19.24
C SER A 104 20.26 -35.24 -18.01
N HIS A 105 20.51 -35.78 -16.82
CA HIS A 105 19.94 -35.24 -15.57
C HIS A 105 20.74 -34.04 -15.03
N HIS A 106 22.04 -33.96 -15.33
CA HIS A 106 22.91 -32.85 -14.90
C HIS A 106 22.41 -31.43 -15.31
N PRO A 107 21.98 -31.15 -16.55
CA PRO A 107 21.50 -29.82 -16.92
C PRO A 107 20.22 -29.43 -16.16
N LEU A 108 19.36 -30.39 -15.84
CA LEU A 108 18.15 -30.17 -15.06
C LEU A 108 18.53 -29.73 -13.63
N LEU A 109 19.42 -30.47 -12.96
CA LEU A 109 19.88 -30.12 -11.61
C LEU A 109 20.56 -28.76 -11.55
N LEU A 110 21.40 -28.44 -12.54
CA LEU A 110 22.01 -27.10 -12.64
C LEU A 110 20.96 -26.02 -12.87
N GLY A 111 19.95 -26.29 -13.70
CA GLY A 111 18.81 -25.41 -13.90
C GLY A 111 18.08 -25.12 -12.59
N GLN A 112 17.77 -26.18 -11.83
CA GLN A 112 17.13 -26.07 -10.51
C GLN A 112 17.99 -25.28 -9.52
N LEU A 113 19.30 -25.56 -9.43
CA LEU A 113 20.21 -24.85 -8.54
C LEU A 113 20.32 -23.36 -8.92
N SER A 114 20.36 -23.05 -10.22
CA SER A 114 20.39 -21.66 -10.70
C SER A 114 19.09 -20.92 -10.40
N SER A 115 17.93 -21.58 -10.55
CA SER A 115 16.62 -21.05 -10.19
C SER A 115 16.52 -20.77 -8.69
N LEU A 116 16.98 -21.70 -7.86
CA LEU A 116 17.05 -21.54 -6.42
C LEU A 116 17.91 -20.33 -6.03
N LYS A 117 19.11 -20.20 -6.63
CA LYS A 117 19.99 -19.05 -6.41
C LYS A 117 19.33 -17.72 -6.80
N ASN A 118 18.63 -17.68 -7.93
CA ASN A 118 17.89 -16.48 -8.35
C ASN A 118 16.74 -16.14 -7.40
N ALA A 119 16.05 -17.16 -6.86
CA ALA A 119 15.02 -16.98 -5.85
C ALA A 119 15.60 -16.44 -4.54
N GLU A 120 16.78 -16.94 -4.13
CA GLU A 120 17.49 -16.45 -2.95
C GLU A 120 17.92 -14.98 -3.09
N LEU A 121 18.45 -14.59 -4.26
CA LEU A 121 18.77 -13.19 -4.56
C LEU A 121 17.52 -12.29 -4.57
N SER A 122 16.41 -12.81 -5.07
CA SER A 122 15.12 -12.10 -5.03
C SER A 122 14.63 -11.95 -3.59
N LEU A 123 14.79 -12.96 -2.74
CA LEU A 123 14.49 -12.89 -1.32
C LEU A 123 15.39 -11.93 -0.55
N SER A 124 16.70 -11.88 -0.87
CA SER A 124 17.63 -10.96 -0.20
C SER A 124 17.32 -9.51 -0.54
N THR A 125 16.96 -9.21 -1.78
CA THR A 125 16.52 -7.86 -2.19
C THR A 125 15.19 -7.47 -1.54
N LEU A 126 14.23 -8.39 -1.44
CA LEU A 126 12.98 -8.17 -0.70
C LEU A 126 13.22 -7.94 0.79
N ARG A 127 14.11 -8.71 1.42
CA ARG A 127 14.46 -8.49 2.83
C ARG A 127 15.10 -7.12 3.04
N SER A 128 15.97 -6.69 2.13
CA SER A 128 16.57 -5.36 2.18
C SER A 128 15.52 -4.25 2.01
N SER A 129 14.60 -4.36 1.05
CA SER A 129 13.53 -3.37 0.87
C SER A 129 12.55 -3.32 2.04
N VAL A 130 12.19 -4.47 2.60
CA VAL A 130 11.37 -4.55 3.82
C VAL A 130 12.10 -3.94 5.00
N SER A 131 13.42 -4.11 5.11
CA SER A 131 14.21 -3.52 6.20
C SER A 131 14.33 -1.99 6.11
N SER A 132 14.28 -1.41 4.90
CA SER A 132 14.38 0.05 4.68
C SER A 132 13.03 0.77 4.68
N LEU A 133 11.93 0.03 4.51
CA LEU A 133 10.57 0.58 4.53
C LEU A 133 10.20 1.23 5.88
N PRO A 134 10.50 0.63 7.06
CA PRO A 134 10.24 1.23 8.36
C PRO A 134 10.89 2.61 8.54
N SER A 135 12.13 2.79 8.08
CA SER A 135 12.79 4.10 8.15
C SER A 135 12.10 5.15 7.27
N SER A 136 11.68 4.76 6.07
CA SER A 136 10.94 5.65 5.16
C SER A 136 9.57 6.02 5.75
N LEU A 137 8.87 5.05 6.34
CA LEU A 137 7.59 5.26 7.02
C LEU A 137 7.76 6.18 8.23
N HIS A 138 8.78 5.96 9.05
CA HIS A 138 9.05 6.81 10.22
C HIS A 138 9.33 8.26 9.81
N ARG A 139 10.10 8.47 8.74
CA ARG A 139 10.36 9.79 8.16
C ARG A 139 9.08 10.46 7.66
N ILE A 140 8.23 9.74 6.91
CA ILE A 140 6.94 10.27 6.44
C ILE A 140 6.04 10.64 7.63
N ARG A 141 6.00 9.80 8.67
CA ARG A 141 5.22 10.09 9.88
C ARG A 141 5.73 11.35 10.59
N SER A 142 7.04 11.52 10.72
CA SER A 142 7.59 12.75 11.31
C SER A 142 7.26 13.97 10.46
N GLU A 143 7.43 13.87 9.14
CA GLU A 143 7.18 14.96 8.19
C GLU A 143 5.70 15.34 8.11
N LEU A 144 4.78 14.40 8.35
CA LEU A 144 3.34 14.64 8.35
C LEU A 144 2.80 15.13 9.70
N SER A 145 3.47 14.81 10.81
CA SER A 145 2.96 15.12 12.16
C SER A 145 2.86 16.62 12.45
N ASP A 146 3.87 17.39 12.03
CA ASP A 146 3.91 18.84 12.21
C ASP A 146 2.91 19.59 11.34
N PRO A 147 2.80 19.35 10.01
CA PRO A 147 1.79 20.01 9.19
C PRO A 147 0.38 19.64 9.63
N HIS A 148 0.13 18.42 10.08
CA HIS A 148 -1.19 18.05 10.63
C HIS A 148 -1.56 18.88 11.86
N LYS A 149 -0.63 19.03 12.83
CA LYS A 149 -0.83 19.89 14.00
C LYS A 149 -1.01 21.35 13.61
N ALA A 150 -0.22 21.83 12.64
CA ALA A 150 -0.33 23.19 12.13
C ALA A 150 -1.71 23.46 11.53
N VAL A 151 -2.20 22.57 10.65
CA VAL A 151 -3.54 22.68 10.05
C VAL A 151 -4.61 22.69 11.12
N LEU A 152 -4.59 21.76 12.08
CA LEU A 152 -5.56 21.75 13.17
C LEU A 152 -5.56 23.06 13.96
N SER A 153 -4.38 23.57 14.34
CA SER A 153 -4.28 24.83 15.08
C SER A 153 -4.82 26.01 14.27
N LYS A 154 -4.55 26.04 12.96
CA LYS A 154 -5.00 27.11 12.05
C LYS A 154 -6.49 27.02 11.78
N THR A 155 -7.06 25.83 11.69
CA THR A 155 -8.51 25.62 11.57
C THR A 155 -9.24 26.11 12.81
N VAL A 156 -8.72 25.81 14.01
CA VAL A 156 -9.30 26.32 15.27
C VAL A 156 -9.18 27.85 15.33
N GLN A 157 -8.02 28.42 14.99
CA GLN A 157 -7.84 29.87 14.91
C GLN A 157 -8.84 30.51 13.94
N LEU A 158 -8.99 29.95 12.75
CA LEU A 158 -9.91 30.46 11.74
C LEU A 158 -11.37 30.36 12.19
N SER A 159 -11.77 29.26 12.81
CA SER A 159 -13.11 29.08 13.37
C SER A 159 -13.41 30.10 14.47
N ASN A 160 -12.45 30.34 15.37
CA ASN A 160 -12.59 31.36 16.41
C ASN A 160 -12.70 32.76 15.79
N LEU A 161 -11.84 33.09 14.81
CA LEU A 161 -11.91 34.37 14.12
C LEU A 161 -13.24 34.57 13.40
N HIS A 162 -13.74 33.54 12.71
CA HIS A 162 -15.04 33.59 12.05
C HIS A 162 -16.15 33.88 13.05
N ARG A 163 -16.20 33.12 14.16
CA ARG A 163 -17.18 33.31 15.22
C ARG A 163 -17.10 34.71 15.82
N THR A 164 -15.89 35.21 16.07
CA THR A 164 -15.73 36.59 16.57
C THR A 164 -16.17 37.64 15.55
N SER A 165 -15.91 37.42 14.26
CA SER A 165 -16.33 38.33 13.19
C SER A 165 -17.85 38.37 13.05
N GLU A 166 -18.51 37.22 13.17
CA GLU A 166 -19.97 37.13 13.19
C GLU A 166 -20.52 37.88 14.41
N LEU A 167 -20.05 37.56 15.62
CA LEU A 167 -20.47 38.24 16.85
C LEU A 167 -20.29 39.76 16.75
N LEU A 168 -19.15 40.25 16.25
CA LEU A 168 -18.91 41.68 16.05
C LEU A 168 -19.89 42.29 15.04
N SER A 169 -20.15 41.60 13.93
CA SER A 169 -21.07 42.09 12.90
C SER A 169 -22.51 42.20 13.42
N HIS A 170 -22.96 41.19 14.17
CA HIS A 170 -24.28 41.18 14.80
C HIS A 170 -24.39 42.20 15.94
N SER A 171 -23.34 42.37 16.75
CA SER A 171 -23.26 43.42 17.77
C SER A 171 -23.37 44.82 17.17
N ILE A 172 -22.59 45.10 16.11
CA ILE A 172 -22.64 46.39 15.39
C ILE A 172 -24.04 46.63 14.82
N ARG A 173 -24.68 45.59 14.26
CA ARG A 173 -26.05 45.69 13.74
C ARG A 173 -27.04 46.03 14.86
N SER A 174 -26.97 45.33 16.00
CA SER A 174 -27.83 45.57 17.16
C SER A 174 -27.69 46.99 17.70
N ILE A 175 -26.45 47.47 17.89
CA ILE A 175 -26.16 48.85 18.34
C ILE A 175 -26.72 49.88 17.34
N ARG A 176 -26.57 49.64 16.02
CA ARG A 176 -27.10 50.56 14.99
C ARG A 176 -28.63 50.62 15.00
N LEU A 177 -29.31 49.50 15.21
CA LEU A 177 -30.77 49.48 15.32
C LEU A 177 -31.24 50.17 16.61
N SER A 178 -30.57 49.91 17.72
CA SER A 178 -30.83 50.57 19.02
C SER A 178 -30.66 52.09 18.92
N LYS A 179 -29.62 52.56 18.24
CA LYS A 179 -29.44 53.98 17.93
C LYS A 179 -30.58 54.56 17.08
N LYS A 180 -31.02 53.88 16.01
CA LYS A 180 -32.16 54.32 15.19
C LYS A 180 -33.45 54.40 15.99
N LEU A 181 -33.69 53.44 16.88
CA LEU A 181 -34.85 53.43 17.76
C LEU A 181 -34.82 54.64 18.69
N ARG A 182 -33.68 54.92 19.35
CA ARG A 182 -33.51 56.13 20.17
C ARG A 182 -33.73 57.43 19.38
N GLU A 183 -33.20 57.53 18.17
CA GLU A 183 -33.40 58.72 17.32
C GLU A 183 -34.89 58.94 17.01
N LEU A 184 -35.64 57.89 16.68
CA LEU A 184 -37.09 57.97 16.44
C LEU A 184 -37.86 58.39 17.71
N THR A 185 -37.51 57.85 18.87
CA THR A 185 -38.14 58.21 20.15
C THR A 185 -37.80 59.64 20.56
N SER A 186 -36.54 60.08 20.41
CA SER A 186 -36.13 61.46 20.71
C SER A 186 -36.77 62.49 19.78
N SER A 187 -36.95 62.15 18.50
CA SER A 187 -37.63 63.02 17.54
C SER A 187 -39.12 63.14 17.86
N ALA A 188 -39.71 62.13 18.48
CA ALA A 188 -41.10 62.15 18.89
C ALA A 188 -41.36 62.96 20.17
N GLU A 189 -40.36 63.08 21.07
CA GLU A 189 -40.44 63.99 22.22
C GLU A 189 -40.51 65.47 21.78
N ALA A 190 -39.95 65.81 20.62
CA ALA A 190 -39.99 67.17 20.06
C ALA A 190 -41.24 67.44 19.19
N GLU A 191 -41.71 66.45 18.42
CA GLU A 191 -42.85 66.59 17.49
C GLU A 191 -43.74 65.32 17.54
N PRO A 192 -44.79 65.30 18.37
CA PRO A 192 -45.58 64.09 18.64
C PRO A 192 -46.42 63.59 17.46
N GLU A 193 -46.71 64.45 16.47
CA GLU A 193 -47.47 64.07 15.26
C GLU A 193 -46.65 63.22 14.27
N LYS A 194 -45.34 63.07 14.48
CA LYS A 194 -44.42 62.36 13.57
C LYS A 194 -43.91 61.02 14.11
N LEU A 195 -44.45 60.55 15.24
CA LEU A 195 -44.06 59.28 15.85
C LEU A 195 -44.66 58.11 15.06
N ASP A 196 -43.81 57.42 14.30
CA ASP A 196 -44.16 56.16 13.62
C ASP A 196 -44.11 54.98 14.61
N LEU A 197 -45.17 54.79 15.40
CA LEU A 197 -45.23 53.76 16.46
C LEU A 197 -45.01 52.35 15.92
N THR A 198 -45.54 52.06 14.72
CA THR A 198 -45.38 50.78 14.03
C THR A 198 -43.92 50.48 13.74
N LYS A 199 -43.15 51.49 13.32
CA LYS A 199 -41.73 51.37 13.01
C LYS A 199 -40.88 51.22 14.26
N ALA A 200 -41.22 51.92 15.34
CA ALA A 200 -40.57 51.76 16.63
C ALA A 200 -40.78 50.35 17.19
N ALA A 201 -42.01 49.83 17.17
CA ALA A 201 -42.32 48.47 17.59
C ALA A 201 -41.61 47.41 16.73
N GLN A 202 -41.51 47.64 15.41
CA GLN A 202 -40.77 46.75 14.51
C GLN A 202 -39.27 46.72 14.85
N LEU A 203 -38.65 47.88 15.05
CA LEU A 203 -37.22 47.96 15.43
C LEU A 203 -36.98 47.31 16.79
N HIS A 204 -37.86 47.53 17.76
CA HIS A 204 -37.77 46.90 19.08
C HIS A 204 -37.80 45.37 18.98
N SER A 205 -38.76 44.82 18.21
CA SER A 205 -38.85 43.38 17.98
C SER A 205 -37.63 42.82 17.24
N GLU A 206 -37.14 43.51 16.21
CA GLU A 206 -35.95 43.09 15.45
C GLU A 206 -34.69 43.06 16.33
N ILE A 207 -34.51 44.05 17.22
CA ILE A 207 -33.38 44.09 18.15
C ILE A 207 -33.41 42.89 19.10
N LEU A 208 -34.56 42.58 19.69
CA LEU A 208 -34.71 41.43 20.58
C LEU A 208 -34.44 40.11 19.85
N SER A 209 -35.02 39.93 18.65
CA SER A 209 -34.78 38.74 17.82
C SER A 209 -33.30 38.57 17.48
N LEU A 210 -32.60 39.65 17.12
CA LEU A 210 -31.16 39.61 16.81
C LEU A 210 -30.29 39.30 18.03
N CYS A 211 -30.68 39.73 19.22
CA CYS A 211 -29.93 39.39 20.44
C CYS A 211 -30.11 37.93 20.83
N ASP A 212 -31.34 37.40 20.70
CA ASP A 212 -31.67 36.02 21.06
C ASP A 212 -31.13 35.00 20.03
N GLU A 213 -31.22 35.28 18.72
CA GLU A 213 -30.77 34.38 17.65
C GLU A 213 -29.25 34.19 17.62
N TYR A 214 -28.49 35.24 17.94
CA TYR A 214 -27.04 35.25 17.83
C TYR A 214 -26.32 35.20 19.19
N ASP A 215 -27.08 34.95 20.27
CA ASP A 215 -26.59 34.83 21.65
C ASP A 215 -25.64 35.98 22.00
N LEU A 216 -26.08 37.21 21.77
CA LEU A 216 -25.28 38.43 22.00
C LEU A 216 -25.18 38.81 23.49
N ALA A 217 -25.77 38.00 24.38
CA ALA A 217 -25.79 38.23 25.81
C ALA A 217 -24.39 38.12 26.42
N GLY A 218 -24.08 38.99 27.38
CA GLY A 218 -22.78 39.03 28.05
C GLY A 218 -21.73 39.88 27.32
N ILE A 219 -22.11 40.58 26.26
CA ILE A 219 -21.30 41.65 25.66
C ILE A 219 -21.76 42.97 26.31
N ASP A 220 -20.93 43.53 27.19
CA ASP A 220 -21.27 44.72 28.01
C ASP A 220 -21.96 45.83 27.20
N VAL A 221 -21.40 46.19 26.04
CA VAL A 221 -21.94 47.26 25.18
C VAL A 221 -23.31 46.92 24.60
N VAL A 222 -23.55 45.65 24.26
CA VAL A 222 -24.86 45.21 23.74
C VAL A 222 -25.87 45.12 24.88
N ASP A 223 -25.45 44.68 26.06
CA ASP A 223 -26.30 44.60 27.25
C ASP A 223 -26.74 45.98 27.73
N GLU A 224 -25.85 46.99 27.69
CA GLU A 224 -26.18 48.39 27.94
C GLU A 224 -27.26 48.92 26.97
N GLU A 225 -27.07 48.67 25.67
CA GLU A 225 -28.03 49.08 24.64
C GLU A 225 -29.37 48.35 24.75
N LEU A 226 -29.33 47.05 25.07
CA LEU A 226 -30.51 46.22 25.28
C LEU A 226 -31.33 46.71 26.47
N ASN A 227 -30.69 47.13 27.56
CA ASN A 227 -31.38 47.74 28.69
C ASN A 227 -32.04 49.06 28.30
N ALA A 228 -31.35 49.92 27.55
CA ALA A 228 -31.93 51.17 27.03
C ALA A 228 -33.15 50.90 26.11
N VAL A 229 -33.09 49.88 25.26
CA VAL A 229 -34.21 49.49 24.38
C VAL A 229 -35.40 48.97 25.19
N LYS A 230 -35.17 48.19 26.25
CA LYS A 230 -36.23 47.73 27.17
C LYS A 230 -36.90 48.88 27.90
N GLU A 231 -36.13 49.87 28.35
CA GLU A 231 -36.69 51.08 28.98
C GLU A 231 -37.59 51.86 28.01
N ILE A 232 -37.19 51.99 26.74
CA ILE A 232 -37.99 52.66 25.71
C ILE A 232 -39.26 51.88 25.39
N GLY A 233 -39.22 50.54 25.38
CA GLY A 233 -40.41 49.70 25.19
C GLY A 233 -41.39 49.72 26.38
N SER A 234 -40.94 50.18 27.56
CA SER A 234 -41.76 50.27 28.79
C SER A 234 -42.41 51.64 29.00
N ARG A 235 -42.05 52.65 28.20
CA ARG A 235 -42.64 53.99 28.18
C ARG A 235 -43.84 54.05 27.25
#